data_AF-A0A3N5K7M2-F1
#
_entry.id   AF-A0A3N5K7M2-F1
#
_cell.length_a   1.000
_cell.length_b   1.000
_cell.length_c   1.000
_cell.angle_alpha   90.00
_cell.angle_beta   90.00
_cell.angle_gamma   90.00
#
_symmetry.space_group_name_H-M   'P 1'
#
loop_
_entity.id
_entity.type
_entity.pdbx_description
1 polymer ?
#
loop_
_entity_poly.entity_id
_entity_poly.type
_entity_poly.pdbx_seq_one_letter_code
_entity_poly.pdbx_strand_id
1 'polypeptide(L)'
;VSPEIKALIDRACMVTRANGGLLRRKAGAGVIAVRRAGAIHAFDALNHFFLISEMIIPGSSYWNIGIGREKGEVENDAEGIETMKVLGRNMAWLLKRTRQDEHPAAAGG
;
A
#
# COMPACT_ATOMS: atom_id res chain seq x y z
N VAL A 1 -3.96 7.97 10.73
CA VAL A 1 -4.80 7.22 9.78
C VAL A 1 -6.23 7.70 9.95
N SER A 2 -6.96 7.98 8.87
CA SER A 2 -8.34 8.46 8.99
C SER A 2 -9.28 7.33 9.47
N PRO A 3 -10.41 7.64 10.11
CA PRO A 3 -11.39 6.63 10.52
C PRO A 3 -11.87 5.76 9.37
N GLU A 4 -12.03 6.33 8.18
CA GLU A 4 -12.49 5.63 6.97
C GLU A 4 -11.48 4.58 6.51
N ILE A 5 -10.18 4.94 6.49
CA ILE A 5 -9.11 3.98 6.18
C ILE A 5 -9.02 2.89 7.24
N LYS A 6 -9.17 3.23 8.52
CA LYS A 6 -9.15 2.23 9.59
C LYS A 6 -10.34 1.26 9.47
N ALA A 7 -11.53 1.77 9.19
CA ALA A 7 -12.73 0.96 8.95
C ALA A 7 -12.55 0.04 7.74
N LEU A 8 -11.96 0.54 6.65
CA LEU A 8 -11.63 -0.26 5.47
C LEU A 8 -10.66 -1.40 5.83
N ILE A 9 -9.57 -1.11 6.53
CA ILE A 9 -8.58 -2.11 6.97
C ILE A 9 -9.24 -3.19 7.83
N ASP A 10 -10.08 -2.81 8.79
CA ASP A 10 -10.74 -3.76 9.69
C ASP A 10 -11.66 -4.71 8.94
N ARG A 11 -12.45 -4.18 7.98
CA ARG A 11 -13.31 -5.00 7.12
C ARG A 11 -12.49 -5.87 6.16
N ALA A 12 -11.47 -5.31 5.53
CA ALA A 12 -10.62 -6.03 4.57
C ALA A 12 -9.85 -7.17 5.24
N CYS A 13 -9.30 -6.96 6.44
CA CYS A 13 -8.65 -8.00 7.25
C CYS A 13 -9.59 -9.18 7.51
N MET A 14 -10.81 -8.90 8.01
CA MET A 14 -11.80 -9.93 8.31
C MET A 14 -12.17 -10.72 7.05
N VAL A 15 -12.52 -10.02 5.96
CA VAL A 15 -12.95 -10.66 4.71
C VAL A 15 -11.82 -11.48 4.10
N THR A 16 -10.60 -10.94 4.06
CA THR A 16 -9.43 -11.64 3.50
C THR A 16 -9.16 -12.95 4.24
N ARG A 17 -9.21 -12.92 5.58
CA ARG A 17 -9.01 -14.13 6.41
C ARG A 17 -10.15 -15.14 6.28
N ALA A 18 -11.39 -14.68 6.29
CA ALA A 18 -12.56 -15.56 6.12
C ALA A 18 -12.58 -16.27 4.76
N ASN A 19 -11.91 -15.71 3.75
CA ASN A 19 -11.85 -16.26 2.38
C ASN A 19 -10.46 -16.86 2.06
N GLY A 20 -9.81 -17.52 3.03
CA GLY A 20 -8.60 -18.30 2.78
C GLY A 20 -7.36 -17.49 2.36
N GLY A 21 -7.32 -16.19 2.69
CA GLY A 21 -6.20 -15.32 2.34
C GLY A 21 -6.31 -14.73 0.93
N LEU A 22 -7.46 -14.14 0.58
CA LEU A 22 -7.76 -13.57 -0.75
C LEU A 22 -6.67 -12.64 -1.32
N LEU A 23 -5.93 -11.93 -0.47
CA LEU A 23 -4.90 -10.97 -0.86
C LEU A 23 -3.48 -11.54 -0.84
N ARG A 24 -3.31 -12.82 -0.50
CA ARG A 24 -2.01 -13.48 -0.41
C ARG A 24 -1.24 -13.33 -1.72
N ARG A 25 0.04 -12.96 -1.62
CA ARG A 25 0.99 -12.71 -2.72
C ARG A 25 0.58 -11.60 -3.69
N LYS A 26 -0.48 -10.84 -3.43
CA LYS A 26 -0.80 -9.64 -4.20
C LYS A 26 0.16 -8.50 -3.81
N ALA A 27 0.43 -7.60 -4.75
CA ALA A 27 1.22 -6.41 -4.48
C ALA A 27 0.37 -5.36 -3.75
N GLY A 28 0.93 -4.70 -2.74
CA GLY A 28 0.29 -3.60 -2.01
C GLY A 28 1.30 -2.53 -1.64
N ALA A 29 0.91 -1.26 -1.76
CA ALA A 29 1.77 -0.13 -1.41
C ALA A 29 0.93 0.96 -0.72
N GLY A 30 1.37 1.39 0.46
CA GLY A 30 0.77 2.53 1.16
C GLY A 30 1.35 3.83 0.62
N VAL A 31 0.52 4.85 0.43
CA VAL A 31 0.93 6.21 0.05
C VAL A 31 0.28 7.19 1.01
N ILE A 32 1.07 8.10 1.57
CA ILE A 32 0.60 9.10 2.53
C ILE A 32 0.79 10.50 1.96
N ALA A 33 -0.23 11.34 2.07
CA ALA A 33 -0.09 12.79 1.91
C ALA A 33 -0.20 13.46 3.28
N VAL A 34 0.70 14.39 3.60
CA VAL A 34 0.76 15.03 4.91
C VAL A 34 1.12 16.51 4.79
N ARG A 35 0.65 17.32 5.74
CA ARG A 35 1.08 18.73 5.85
C ARG A 35 2.41 18.91 6.59
N ARG A 36 2.62 18.15 7.66
CA ARG A 36 3.74 18.34 8.60
C ARG A 36 4.27 17.05 9.22
N ALA A 37 3.45 16.36 10.00
CA ALA A 37 3.90 15.25 10.86
C ALA A 37 2.85 14.12 10.92
N GLY A 38 3.24 12.96 11.45
CA GLY A 38 2.37 11.80 11.60
C GLY A 38 2.32 10.85 10.40
N ALA A 39 3.07 11.16 9.33
CA ALA A 39 3.11 10.32 8.14
C ALA A 39 3.71 8.95 8.39
N ILE A 40 4.77 8.85 9.23
CA ILE A 40 5.41 7.58 9.56
C ILE A 40 4.43 6.63 10.25
N HIS A 41 3.75 7.07 11.31
CA HIS A 41 2.76 6.23 11.98
C HIS A 41 1.60 5.82 11.05
N ALA A 42 1.18 6.70 10.14
CA ALA A 42 0.16 6.35 9.16
C ALA A 42 0.66 5.33 8.13
N PHE A 43 1.91 5.48 7.67
CA PHE A 43 2.57 4.59 6.74
C PHE A 43 2.76 3.19 7.36
N ASP A 44 3.26 3.12 8.59
CA ASP A 44 3.46 1.87 9.32
C ASP A 44 2.14 1.13 9.54
N ALA A 45 1.09 1.84 9.96
CA ALA A 45 -0.24 1.26 10.15
C ALA A 45 -0.81 0.65 8.86
N LEU A 46 -0.60 1.29 7.70
CA LEU A 46 -0.96 0.71 6.40
C LEU A 46 -0.11 -0.50 6.07
N ASN A 47 1.20 -0.46 6.32
CA ASN A 47 2.08 -1.58 6.01
C ASN A 47 1.77 -2.82 6.86
N HIS A 48 1.39 -2.66 8.13
CA HIS A 48 0.93 -3.78 8.94
C HIS A 48 -0.25 -4.52 8.31
N PHE A 49 -1.18 -3.81 7.66
CA PHE A 49 -2.29 -4.44 6.94
C PHE A 49 -1.83 -5.29 5.76
N PHE A 50 -0.88 -4.79 4.96
CA PHE A 50 -0.34 -5.55 3.84
C PHE A 50 0.40 -6.79 4.33
N LEU A 51 1.24 -6.65 5.36
CA LEU A 51 2.04 -7.75 5.92
C LEU A 51 1.17 -8.86 6.52
N ILE A 52 0.16 -8.51 7.34
CA ILE A 52 -0.73 -9.50 7.96
C ILE A 52 -1.62 -10.22 6.94
N SER A 53 -1.79 -9.63 5.75
CA SER A 53 -2.55 -10.19 4.63
C SER A 53 -1.66 -10.96 3.63
N GLU A 54 -0.37 -11.18 3.96
CA GLU A 54 0.61 -11.85 3.10
C GLU A 54 0.81 -11.19 1.74
N MET A 55 0.61 -9.87 1.68
CA MET A 55 0.87 -9.06 0.49
C MET A 55 2.36 -8.74 0.36
N ILE A 56 2.82 -8.57 -0.88
CA ILE A 56 4.18 -8.16 -1.19
C ILE A 56 4.22 -6.63 -1.28
N ILE A 57 5.06 -6.00 -0.46
CA ILE A 57 5.20 -4.54 -0.43
C ILE A 57 6.45 -4.15 -1.23
N PRO A 58 6.32 -3.56 -2.43
CA PRO A 58 7.48 -3.00 -3.10
C PRO A 58 7.90 -1.70 -2.41
N GLY A 59 9.21 -1.59 -2.18
CA GLY A 59 9.81 -0.35 -1.71
C GLY A 59 9.86 0.73 -2.80
N SER A 60 10.26 1.92 -2.40
CA SER A 60 10.60 3.02 -3.28
C SER A 60 12.00 3.57 -2.94
N SER A 61 12.41 4.70 -3.53
CA SER A 61 13.64 5.41 -3.17
C SER A 61 13.62 5.97 -1.75
N TYR A 62 12.43 6.17 -1.19
CA TYR A 62 12.21 6.58 0.20
C TYR A 62 10.84 6.06 0.69
N TRP A 63 10.39 6.48 1.88
CA TRP A 63 9.02 6.21 2.32
C TRP A 63 8.02 6.92 1.42
N ASN A 64 6.93 6.23 1.04
CA ASN A 64 5.92 6.72 0.10
C ASN A 64 5.06 7.85 0.70
N ILE A 65 5.67 9.01 0.90
CA ILE A 65 5.10 10.17 1.57
C ILE A 65 5.26 11.38 0.65
N GLY A 66 4.17 12.13 0.47
CA GLY A 66 4.17 13.44 -0.17
C GLY A 66 3.78 14.54 0.82
N ILE A 67 4.45 15.68 0.75
CA ILE A 67 4.22 16.83 1.63
C ILE A 67 3.46 17.94 0.89
N GLY A 68 2.34 18.38 1.45
CA GLY A 68 1.55 19.50 0.94
C GLY A 68 0.50 19.95 1.94
N ARG A 69 0.28 21.26 2.05
CA ARG A 69 -0.73 21.84 2.94
C ARG A 69 -2.08 21.92 2.23
N GLU A 70 -2.11 22.52 1.05
CA GLU A 70 -3.31 22.70 0.25
C GLU A 70 -3.39 21.67 -0.89
N LYS A 71 -4.60 21.50 -1.44
CA LYS A 71 -4.81 20.61 -2.58
C LYS A 71 -3.91 21.01 -3.75
N GLY A 72 -3.12 20.05 -4.24
CA GLY A 72 -2.18 20.26 -5.35
C GLY A 72 -0.77 20.64 -4.93
N GLU A 73 -0.54 21.08 -3.69
CA GLU A 73 0.82 21.47 -3.26
C GLU A 73 1.81 20.31 -3.23
N VAL A 74 1.33 19.07 -3.11
CA VAL A 74 2.16 17.86 -3.20
C VAL A 74 2.86 17.73 -4.56
N GLU A 75 2.38 18.41 -5.60
CA GLU A 75 3.04 18.46 -6.91
C GLU A 75 4.36 19.26 -6.87
N ASN A 76 4.52 20.14 -5.88
CA ASN A 76 5.76 20.91 -5.66
C ASN A 76 6.77 20.14 -4.78
N ASP A 77 6.38 19.01 -4.18
CA ASP A 77 7.27 18.14 -3.43
C ASP A 77 8.07 17.26 -4.41
N ALA A 78 9.18 17.80 -4.90
CA ALA A 78 10.01 17.12 -5.90
C ALA A 78 10.51 15.73 -5.44
N GLU A 79 10.84 15.59 -4.14
CA GLU A 79 11.30 14.31 -3.56
C GLU A 79 10.14 13.31 -3.45
N GLY A 80 8.98 13.77 -2.97
CA GLY A 80 7.75 12.97 -2.95
C GLY A 80 7.36 12.50 -4.34
N ILE A 81 7.41 13.37 -5.35
CA ILE A 81 7.11 13.02 -6.75
C ILE A 81 8.08 12.00 -7.30
N GLU A 82 9.39 12.15 -7.09
CA GLU A 82 10.35 11.13 -7.54
C GLU A 82 10.15 9.80 -6.81
N THR A 83 9.84 9.84 -5.51
CA THR A 83 9.48 8.66 -4.73
C THR A 83 8.26 7.95 -5.30
N MET A 84 7.22 8.67 -5.72
CA MET A 84 6.05 8.04 -6.36
C MET A 84 6.38 7.46 -7.74
N LYS A 85 7.26 8.12 -8.52
CA LYS A 85 7.72 7.59 -9.81
C LYS A 85 8.52 6.29 -9.64
N VAL A 86 9.44 6.23 -8.66
CA VAL A 86 10.20 5.01 -8.34
C VAL A 86 9.25 3.91 -7.86
N LEU A 87 8.30 4.23 -6.97
CA LEU A 87 7.30 3.27 -6.50
C LEU A 87 6.51 2.68 -7.67
N GLY A 88 6.05 3.52 -8.60
CA GLY A 88 5.32 3.09 -9.79
C GLY A 88 6.15 2.16 -10.68
N ARG A 89 7.44 2.45 -10.89
CA ARG A 89 8.36 1.56 -11.63
C ARG A 89 8.53 0.21 -10.93
N ASN A 90 8.72 0.21 -9.61
CA ASN A 90 8.90 -1.00 -8.82
C ASN A 90 7.63 -1.84 -8.76
N MET A 91 6.46 -1.22 -8.58
CA MET A 91 5.14 -1.86 -8.68
C MET A 91 4.94 -2.51 -10.05
N ALA A 92 5.21 -1.77 -11.14
CA ALA A 92 5.05 -2.28 -12.49
C ALA A 92 5.98 -3.47 -12.77
N TRP A 93 7.22 -3.41 -12.28
CA TRP A 93 8.15 -4.54 -12.36
C TRP A 93 7.64 -5.74 -11.57
N LEU A 94 7.23 -5.55 -10.31
CA LEU A 94 6.74 -6.61 -9.43
C LEU A 94 5.53 -7.32 -10.04
N LEU A 95 4.53 -6.55 -10.48
CA LEU A 95 3.31 -7.08 -11.09
C LEU A 95 3.62 -7.90 -12.35
N LYS A 96 4.57 -7.46 -13.19
CA LYS A 96 5.00 -8.23 -14.37
C LYS A 96 5.64 -9.57 -13.99
N ARG A 97 6.34 -9.63 -12.86
CA ARG A 97 7.00 -10.85 -12.36
C ARG A 97 6.03 -11.80 -11.67
N THR A 98 5.02 -11.29 -10.97
CA THR A 98 4.09 -12.13 -10.19
C THR A 98 2.84 -12.56 -10.96
N ARG A 99 2.56 -11.96 -12.13
CA ARG A 99 1.40 -12.32 -12.98
C ARG A 99 1.37 -13.79 -13.41
N GLN A 100 2.49 -14.50 -13.39
CA GLN A 100 2.57 -15.90 -13.83
C GLN A 100 2.14 -16.90 -12.74
N ASP A 101 2.01 -16.46 -11.49
CA ASP A 101 1.69 -17.30 -10.33
C ASP A 101 0.25 -17.09 -9.83
N GLU A 102 -0.74 -17.05 -10.74
CA GLU A 102 -2.14 -17.09 -10.33
C GLU A 102 -2.43 -18.42 -9.63
N HIS A 103 -2.31 -18.41 -8.30
CA HIS A 103 -2.79 -19.48 -7.45
C HIS A 103 -4.30 -19.55 -7.64
N PRO A 104 -4.88 -20.72 -7.95
CA PRO A 104 -6.32 -20.87 -7.89
C PRO A 104 -6.75 -20.46 -6.47
N ALA A 105 -7.71 -19.54 -6.39
CA ALA A 105 -8.33 -19.17 -5.13
C ALA A 105 -8.64 -20.47 -4.38
N ALA A 106 -8.19 -20.57 -3.14
CA ALA A 106 -8.35 -21.76 -2.31
C ALA A 106 -9.79 -22.26 -2.48
N ALA A 107 -9.95 -23.45 -3.07
CA ALA A 107 -11.22 -24.11 -3.18
C ALA A 107 -11.77 -24.22 -1.76
N GLY A 108 -12.86 -23.51 -1.47
CA GLY A 108 -13.50 -23.52 -0.17
C GLY A 108 -13.91 -24.95 0.20
N GLY A 109 -13.58 -25.34 1.43
CA GLY A 109 -14.27 -26.38 2.16
C GLY A 109 -15.40 -25.78 3.00
#